data_AF-A0AAW0A9X3-F1
#
_entry.id   AF-A0AAW0A9X3-F1
#
_cell.length_a   1.000
_cell.length_b   1.000
_cell.length_c   1.000
_cell.angle_alpha   90.00
_cell.angle_beta   90.00
_cell.angle_gamma   90.00
#
_symmetry.space_group_name_H-M   'P 1'
#
loop_
_entity.id
_entity.type
_entity.pdbx_description
1 polymer ?
#
loop_
_entity_poly.entity_id
_entity_poly.type
_entity_poly.pdbx_seq_one_letter_code
_entity_poly.pdbx_strand_id
1 'polypeptide(L)'
;AKDVWTFFSQMERRNHCIFCQQQHAANSRVKATDFGLKTGTGTLRKHLYDNHLDAWVAGCDRLKIPITAEEAQPFLADYRRRHGQSASETGSSKTKDRKPFSHEGFVNAIVEFIVGDDQSINVIENQQLRAIFLMLREELKDADIPHRTTIRKRILEVWEEHLDSLEKEMAHLGHAFLHILDRLSILEKLGWVTLDNASNNDTFMRWL
;
A
#
# COMPACT_ATOMS: atom_id res chain seq x y z
N ALA A 1 4.53 -15.35 -7.83
CA ALA A 1 3.13 -14.94 -8.10
C ALA A 1 2.44 -14.64 -6.78
N LYS A 2 2.64 -13.44 -6.23
CA LYS A 2 1.98 -13.02 -4.97
C LYS A 2 0.47 -12.89 -5.17
N ASP A 3 0.07 -12.41 -6.35
CA ASP A 3 -1.30 -12.34 -6.87
C ASP A 3 -2.10 -13.66 -6.78
N VAL A 4 -1.42 -14.81 -6.72
CA VAL A 4 -2.05 -16.12 -6.57
C VAL A 4 -1.91 -16.61 -5.14
N TRP A 5 -0.69 -16.79 -4.65
CA TRP A 5 -0.44 -17.50 -3.39
C TRP A 5 -1.00 -16.80 -2.14
N THR A 6 -1.24 -15.50 -2.19
CA THR A 6 -1.92 -14.77 -1.12
C THR A 6 -3.37 -15.24 -0.90
N PHE A 7 -4.01 -15.82 -1.91
CA PHE A 7 -5.42 -16.24 -1.87
C PHE A 7 -5.62 -17.76 -1.79
N PHE A 8 -4.53 -18.50 -1.53
CA PHE A 8 -4.56 -19.93 -1.33
C PHE A 8 -3.95 -20.30 0.03
N SER A 9 -4.65 -21.15 0.77
CA SER A 9 -4.15 -21.76 2.01
C SER A 9 -3.67 -23.17 1.73
N GLN A 10 -2.57 -23.59 2.36
CA GLN A 10 -2.07 -24.96 2.23
C GLN A 10 -2.55 -25.79 3.42
N MET A 11 -3.36 -26.81 3.16
CA MET A 11 -3.90 -27.73 4.17
C MET A 11 -3.87 -29.16 3.64
N GLU A 12 -3.47 -30.12 4.48
CA GLU A 12 -3.48 -31.56 4.14
C GLU A 12 -2.77 -31.91 2.81
N ARG A 13 -1.65 -31.23 2.52
CA ARG A 13 -0.91 -31.39 1.26
C ARG A 13 -1.73 -31.04 0.01
N ARG A 14 -2.64 -30.06 0.11
CA ARG A 14 -3.37 -29.49 -1.02
C ARG A 14 -3.44 -27.97 -0.86
N ASN A 15 -3.59 -27.27 -1.98
CA ASN A 15 -3.77 -25.82 -2.03
C ASN A 15 -5.27 -25.54 -2.12
N HIS A 16 -5.84 -24.87 -1.13
CA HIS A 16 -7.26 -24.56 -1.03
C HIS A 16 -7.49 -23.09 -1.34
N CYS A 17 -8.47 -22.79 -2.19
CA CYS A 17 -8.83 -21.39 -2.44
C CYS A 17 -9.58 -20.82 -1.23
N ILE A 18 -9.09 -19.69 -0.69
CA ILE A 18 -9.67 -19.06 0.51
C ILE A 18 -11.11 -18.61 0.25
N PHE A 19 -11.43 -18.13 -0.96
CA PHE A 19 -12.79 -17.70 -1.32
C PHE A 19 -13.77 -18.87 -1.39
N CYS A 20 -13.36 -19.99 -2.01
CA CYS A 20 -14.13 -21.24 -2.01
C CYS A 20 -14.42 -21.73 -0.58
N GLN A 21 -13.42 -21.68 0.31
CA GLN A 21 -13.58 -22.08 1.72
C GLN A 21 -14.59 -21.18 2.44
N GLN A 22 -14.51 -19.86 2.22
CA GLN A 22 -15.47 -18.90 2.80
C GLN A 22 -16.90 -19.14 2.31
N GLN A 23 -17.08 -19.39 1.00
CA GLN A 23 -18.39 -19.69 0.43
C GLN A 23 -18.96 -21.02 0.96
N HIS A 24 -18.13 -22.06 1.09
CA HIS A 24 -18.54 -23.34 1.66
C HIS A 24 -18.89 -23.20 3.16
N ALA A 25 -18.15 -22.38 3.91
CA ALA A 25 -18.47 -22.11 5.32
C ALA A 25 -19.81 -21.37 5.47
N ALA A 26 -20.12 -20.44 4.55
CA ALA A 26 -21.40 -19.74 4.53
C ALA A 26 -22.57 -20.61 4.01
N ASN A 27 -22.29 -21.54 3.09
CA ASN A 27 -23.26 -22.46 2.53
C ASN A 27 -22.58 -23.79 2.17
N SER A 28 -22.84 -24.82 2.98
CA SER A 28 -22.26 -26.16 2.83
C SER A 28 -22.64 -26.87 1.52
N ARG A 29 -23.60 -26.34 0.76
CA ARG A 29 -23.92 -26.85 -0.59
C ARG A 29 -22.93 -26.37 -1.66
N VAL A 30 -22.19 -25.29 -1.42
CA VAL A 30 -21.17 -24.78 -2.35
C VAL A 30 -19.88 -25.55 -2.12
N LYS A 31 -19.46 -26.34 -3.11
CA LYS A 31 -18.23 -27.14 -2.98
C LYS A 31 -16.99 -26.26 -2.95
N ALA A 32 -16.15 -26.43 -1.92
CA ALA A 32 -14.83 -25.81 -1.89
C ALA A 32 -13.90 -26.50 -2.90
N THR A 33 -13.23 -25.72 -3.75
CA THR A 33 -12.28 -26.25 -4.73
C THR A 33 -10.87 -26.26 -4.16
N ASP A 34 -10.16 -27.35 -4.39
CA ASP A 34 -8.82 -27.60 -3.91
C ASP A 34 -7.92 -28.16 -5.04
N PHE A 35 -6.61 -27.96 -4.90
CA PHE A 35 -5.62 -28.25 -5.95
C PHE A 35 -4.43 -29.02 -5.38
N GLY A 36 -3.76 -29.83 -6.20
CA GLY A 36 -2.54 -30.52 -5.79
C GLY A 36 -1.39 -29.54 -5.49
N LEU A 37 -0.44 -29.93 -4.63
CA LEU A 37 0.70 -29.08 -4.23
C LEU A 37 1.52 -28.54 -5.40
N LYS A 38 1.65 -29.34 -6.47
CA LYS A 38 2.46 -29.02 -7.65
C LYS A 38 1.66 -28.28 -8.74
N THR A 39 0.43 -27.85 -8.44
CA THR A 39 -0.40 -27.15 -9.41
C THR A 39 0.26 -25.83 -9.80
N GLY A 40 0.39 -25.59 -11.11
CA GLY A 40 0.99 -24.38 -11.64
C GLY A 40 0.15 -23.13 -11.34
N THR A 41 0.80 -21.99 -11.20
CA THR A 41 0.14 -20.71 -10.88
C THR A 41 -0.83 -20.24 -11.97
N GLY A 42 -0.64 -20.64 -13.24
CA GLY A 42 -1.59 -20.36 -14.32
C GLY A 42 -2.96 -21.00 -14.07
N THR A 43 -2.98 -22.28 -13.67
CA THR A 43 -4.24 -22.99 -13.34
C THR A 43 -4.92 -22.37 -12.13
N LEU A 44 -4.17 -22.02 -11.09
CA LEU A 44 -4.71 -21.39 -9.89
C LEU A 44 -5.26 -19.99 -10.19
N ARG A 45 -4.56 -19.21 -11.03
CA ARG A 45 -5.02 -17.90 -11.46
C ARG A 45 -6.29 -17.99 -12.30
N LYS A 46 -6.37 -18.97 -13.19
CA LYS A 46 -7.58 -19.25 -13.96
C LYS A 46 -8.79 -19.47 -13.07
N HIS A 47 -8.64 -20.29 -12.03
CA HIS A 47 -9.70 -20.46 -11.04
C HIS A 47 -10.15 -19.13 -10.41
N LEU A 48 -9.21 -18.25 -10.05
CA LEU A 48 -9.53 -16.95 -9.43
C LEU A 48 -10.33 -16.03 -10.36
N TYR A 49 -9.92 -15.84 -11.62
CA TYR A 49 -10.68 -14.97 -12.53
C TYR A 49 -11.97 -15.60 -13.09
N ASP A 50 -12.06 -16.94 -13.16
CA ASP A 50 -13.28 -17.61 -13.62
C ASP A 50 -14.37 -17.63 -12.53
N ASN A 51 -14.00 -17.72 -11.25
CA ASN A 51 -14.96 -17.99 -10.16
C ASN A 51 -15.03 -16.88 -9.10
N HIS A 52 -13.98 -16.07 -8.96
CA HIS A 52 -13.80 -15.13 -7.86
C HIS A 52 -13.21 -13.80 -8.31
N LEU A 53 -13.51 -13.36 -9.55
CA LEU A 53 -12.90 -12.18 -10.17
C LEU A 53 -12.98 -10.96 -9.26
N ASP A 54 -14.18 -10.59 -8.81
CA ASP A 54 -14.40 -9.36 -8.03
C ASP A 54 -13.64 -9.38 -6.70
N ALA A 55 -13.75 -10.48 -5.95
CA ALA A 55 -13.09 -10.65 -4.66
C ALA A 55 -11.55 -10.71 -4.80
N TRP A 56 -11.07 -11.32 -5.88
CA TRP A 56 -9.65 -11.43 -6.17
C TRP A 56 -9.03 -10.08 -6.54
N VAL A 57 -9.67 -9.32 -7.44
CA VAL A 57 -9.19 -8.01 -7.87
C VAL A 57 -9.23 -7.03 -6.70
N ALA A 58 -10.36 -6.93 -5.99
CA ALA A 58 -10.47 -6.07 -4.82
C ALA A 58 -9.44 -6.44 -3.73
N GLY A 59 -9.16 -7.74 -3.55
CA GLY A 59 -8.13 -8.22 -2.64
C GLY A 59 -6.72 -7.79 -3.06
N CYS A 60 -6.40 -7.88 -4.34
CA CYS A 60 -5.11 -7.45 -4.89
C CYS A 60 -4.93 -5.94 -4.77
N ASP A 61 -5.96 -5.15 -5.11
CA ASP A 61 -5.93 -3.68 -5.02
C ASP A 61 -5.70 -3.23 -3.57
N ARG A 62 -6.46 -3.79 -2.62
CA ARG A 62 -6.30 -3.49 -1.18
C ARG A 62 -4.91 -3.80 -0.66
N LEU A 63 -4.29 -4.88 -1.14
CA LEU A 63 -2.96 -5.32 -0.72
C LEU A 63 -1.83 -4.70 -1.57
N LYS A 64 -2.17 -3.85 -2.54
CA LYS A 64 -1.23 -3.26 -3.51
C LYS A 64 -0.38 -4.32 -4.23
N ILE A 65 -0.99 -5.47 -4.55
CA ILE A 65 -0.34 -6.56 -5.27
C ILE A 65 -0.65 -6.42 -6.77
N PRO A 66 0.35 -6.19 -7.63
CA PRO A 66 0.09 -6.05 -9.06
C PRO A 66 -0.27 -7.40 -9.70
N ILE A 67 -1.35 -7.43 -10.47
CA ILE A 67 -1.73 -8.55 -11.32
C ILE A 67 -1.11 -8.34 -12.71
N THR A 68 0.03 -8.98 -12.96
CA THR A 68 0.82 -8.77 -14.19
C THR A 68 0.62 -9.84 -15.26
N ALA A 69 -0.14 -10.90 -14.97
CA ALA A 69 -0.34 -11.99 -15.92
C ALA A 69 -1.14 -11.53 -17.15
N GLU A 70 -0.60 -11.74 -18.35
CA GLU A 70 -1.22 -11.35 -19.62
C GLU A 70 -2.61 -11.98 -19.79
N GLU A 71 -2.74 -13.25 -19.41
CA GLU A 71 -3.97 -14.04 -19.45
C GLU A 71 -5.13 -13.40 -18.66
N ALA A 72 -4.82 -12.65 -17.60
CA ALA A 72 -5.82 -12.05 -16.72
C ALA A 72 -6.27 -10.65 -17.18
N GLN A 73 -5.52 -10.00 -18.07
CA GLN A 73 -5.77 -8.61 -18.48
C GLN A 73 -7.17 -8.36 -19.07
N PRO A 74 -7.73 -9.24 -19.94
CA PRO A 74 -9.08 -9.05 -20.47
C PRO A 74 -10.15 -9.00 -19.37
N PHE A 75 -10.02 -9.85 -18.34
CA PHE A 75 -10.95 -9.94 -17.23
C PHE A 75 -10.84 -8.73 -16.29
N LEU A 76 -9.62 -8.24 -16.06
CA LEU A 76 -9.37 -7.01 -15.29
C LEU A 76 -9.97 -5.79 -15.97
N ALA A 77 -9.80 -5.67 -17.28
CA ALA A 77 -10.34 -4.56 -18.07
C ALA A 77 -11.87 -4.53 -18.02
N ASP A 78 -12.52 -5.70 -18.07
CA ASP A 78 -13.97 -5.82 -17.95
C ASP A 78 -14.46 -5.51 -16.52
N TYR A 79 -13.82 -6.05 -15.48
CA TYR A 79 -14.11 -5.72 -14.08
C TYR A 79 -14.04 -4.21 -13.82
N ARG A 80 -12.94 -3.56 -14.22
CA ARG A 80 -12.72 -2.12 -14.02
C ARG A 80 -13.76 -1.26 -14.76
N ARG A 81 -14.20 -1.69 -15.95
CA ARG A 81 -15.28 -1.03 -16.72
C ARG A 81 -16.61 -1.08 -15.97
N ARG A 82 -16.95 -2.22 -15.36
CA ARG A 82 -18.23 -2.41 -14.64
C ARG A 82 -18.30 -1.64 -13.32
N HIS A 83 -17.18 -1.55 -12.60
CA HIS A 83 -17.13 -0.91 -11.28
C HIS A 83 -16.96 0.61 -11.31
N GLY A 84 -17.08 1.26 -12.47
CA GLY A 84 -17.04 2.73 -12.59
C GLY A 84 -15.69 3.34 -12.18
N GLN A 85 -14.66 2.52 -11.99
CA GLN A 85 -13.29 2.96 -11.86
C GLN A 85 -12.82 3.37 -13.25
N SER A 86 -13.14 4.62 -13.62
CA SER A 86 -12.35 5.38 -14.58
C SER A 86 -10.90 5.10 -14.27
N ALA A 87 -10.17 4.58 -15.27
CA ALA A 87 -8.78 4.19 -15.17
C ALA A 87 -7.98 5.15 -14.28
N SER A 88 -7.81 4.77 -13.03
CA SER A 88 -6.91 5.43 -12.11
C SER A 88 -6.04 4.34 -11.53
N GLU A 89 -4.86 4.27 -12.14
CA GLU A 89 -3.63 3.81 -11.53
C GLU A 89 -3.58 2.34 -11.13
N THR A 90 -3.53 1.43 -12.11
CA THR A 90 -2.75 0.18 -11.98
C THR A 90 -2.68 -0.52 -13.34
N GLY A 91 -1.74 -0.07 -14.17
CA GLY A 91 -1.38 -0.76 -15.42
C GLY A 91 -1.16 0.18 -16.59
N SER A 92 -0.17 1.08 -16.49
CA SER A 92 0.48 1.61 -17.70
C SER A 92 1.92 1.09 -17.70
N SER A 93 2.21 0.15 -18.60
CA SER A 93 3.58 -0.03 -19.05
C SER A 93 3.91 1.14 -19.97
N LYS A 94 4.83 1.99 -19.52
CA LYS A 94 5.74 2.82 -20.33
C LYS A 94 5.12 4.02 -21.06
N THR A 95 4.76 5.03 -20.28
CA THR A 95 5.47 6.32 -20.19
C THR A 95 4.82 7.02 -19.01
N LYS A 96 5.54 7.28 -17.90
CA LYS A 96 5.09 8.37 -17.03
C LYS A 96 4.98 9.56 -17.97
N ASP A 97 3.80 10.16 -18.12
CA ASP A 97 3.70 11.46 -18.78
C ASP A 97 4.84 12.28 -18.19
N ARG A 98 5.79 12.67 -19.05
CA ARG A 98 6.97 13.39 -18.60
C ARG A 98 6.43 14.63 -17.92
N LYS A 99 6.47 14.67 -16.59
CA LYS A 99 6.07 15.85 -15.84
C LYS A 99 6.92 17.00 -16.39
N PRO A 100 6.31 18.14 -16.75
CA PRO A 100 7.09 19.30 -17.16
C PRO A 100 8.09 19.60 -16.04
N PHE A 101 9.31 19.93 -16.42
CA PHE A 101 10.34 20.23 -15.42
C PHE A 101 9.89 21.42 -14.58
N SER A 102 9.90 21.25 -13.26
CA SER A 102 9.88 22.34 -12.29
C SER A 102 10.99 22.10 -11.28
N HIS A 103 11.55 23.16 -10.70
CA HIS A 103 12.61 23.02 -9.70
C HIS A 103 12.12 22.22 -8.48
N GLU A 104 10.92 22.53 -7.98
CA GLU A 104 10.29 21.79 -6.89
C GLU A 104 10.08 20.32 -7.25
N GLY A 105 9.57 20.04 -8.45
CA GLY A 105 9.38 18.67 -8.94
C GLY A 105 10.69 17.90 -9.05
N PHE A 106 11.78 18.57 -9.45
CA PHE A 106 13.12 17.98 -9.51
C PHE A 106 13.66 17.65 -8.11
N VAL A 107 13.53 18.58 -7.15
CA VAL A 107 13.92 18.34 -5.75
C VAL A 107 13.12 17.18 -5.16
N ASN A 108 11.79 17.17 -5.33
CA ASN A 108 10.93 16.10 -4.83
C ASN A 108 11.29 14.74 -5.47
N ALA A 109 11.63 14.70 -6.77
CA ALA A 109 12.07 13.48 -7.43
C ALA A 109 13.40 12.95 -6.89
N ILE A 110 14.34 13.83 -6.52
CA ILE A 110 15.59 13.43 -5.86
C ILE A 110 15.32 12.90 -4.46
N VAL A 111 14.43 13.53 -3.70
CA VAL A 111 14.00 13.03 -2.39
C VAL A 111 13.37 11.66 -2.50
N GLU A 112 12.46 11.45 -3.45
CA GLU A 112 11.82 10.16 -3.71
C GLU A 112 12.85 9.09 -4.09
N PHE A 113 13.82 9.42 -4.93
CA PHE A 113 14.94 8.52 -5.26
C PHE A 113 15.77 8.14 -4.03
N ILE A 114 16.11 9.12 -3.18
CA ILE A 114 16.95 8.87 -2.00
C ILE A 114 16.21 8.05 -0.95
N VAL A 115 14.97 8.43 -0.62
CA VAL A 115 14.17 7.76 0.42
C VAL A 115 13.64 6.43 -0.07
N GLY A 116 13.17 6.36 -1.32
CA GLY A 116 12.55 5.17 -1.89
C GLY A 116 13.53 4.01 -2.08
N ASP A 117 14.78 4.30 -2.41
CA ASP A 117 15.82 3.30 -2.66
C ASP A 117 16.89 3.24 -1.55
N ASP A 118 16.65 3.86 -0.39
CA ASP A 118 17.59 3.96 0.76
C ASP A 118 19.00 4.39 0.35
N GLN A 119 19.09 5.38 -0.54
CA GLN A 119 20.36 5.88 -1.03
C GLN A 119 21.02 6.77 0.01
N SER A 120 22.36 6.81 0.00
CA SER A 120 23.07 7.81 0.77
C SER A 120 22.71 9.21 0.28
N ILE A 121 22.36 10.13 1.19
CA ILE A 121 22.12 11.54 0.84
C ILE A 121 23.33 12.15 0.12
N ASN A 122 24.55 11.65 0.39
CA ASN A 122 25.77 12.12 -0.29
C ASN A 122 25.81 11.80 -1.79
N VAL A 123 24.94 10.92 -2.29
CA VAL A 123 24.86 10.59 -3.72
C VAL A 123 24.62 11.83 -4.59
N ILE A 124 23.92 12.83 -4.06
CA ILE A 124 23.64 14.08 -4.79
C ILE A 124 24.88 14.97 -4.99
N GLU A 125 25.97 14.70 -4.26
CA GLU A 125 27.26 15.40 -4.45
C GLU A 125 28.14 14.71 -5.50
N ASN A 126 27.71 13.55 -6.03
CA ASN A 126 28.45 12.82 -7.05
C ASN A 126 28.46 13.61 -8.37
N GLN A 127 29.66 13.94 -8.85
CA GLN A 127 29.87 14.73 -10.07
C GLN A 127 29.36 14.04 -11.34
N GLN A 128 29.43 12.70 -11.42
CA GLN A 128 28.92 11.96 -12.56
C GLN A 128 27.39 12.01 -12.60
N LEU A 129 26.72 11.89 -11.45
CA LEU A 129 25.27 12.03 -11.37
C LEU A 129 24.82 13.45 -11.76
N ARG A 130 25.51 14.48 -11.25
CA ARG A 130 25.27 15.88 -11.63
C ARG A 130 25.46 16.11 -13.13
N ALA A 131 26.51 15.55 -13.71
CA ALA A 131 26.75 15.62 -15.15
C ALA A 131 25.62 14.96 -15.96
N ILE A 132 25.03 13.86 -15.47
CA ILE A 132 23.85 13.26 -16.09
C ILE A 132 22.67 14.24 -16.06
N PHE A 133 22.40 14.91 -14.94
CA PHE A 133 21.31 15.88 -14.86
C PHE A 133 21.50 17.07 -15.82
N LEU A 134 22.71 17.61 -15.90
CA LEU A 134 23.07 18.70 -16.82
C LEU A 134 22.97 18.27 -18.29
N MET A 135 23.37 17.03 -18.61
CA MET A 135 23.23 16.46 -19.95
C MET A 135 21.76 16.34 -20.37
N LEU A 136 20.86 16.01 -19.43
CA LEU A 136 19.44 15.82 -19.71
C LEU A 136 18.67 17.14 -19.85
N ARG A 137 19.21 18.27 -19.39
CA ARG A 137 18.53 19.58 -19.45
C ARG A 137 19.53 20.73 -19.60
N GLU A 138 19.61 21.28 -20.81
CA GLU A 138 20.56 22.33 -21.19
C GLU A 138 20.44 23.62 -20.37
N GLU A 139 19.23 24.01 -19.97
CA GLU A 139 19.00 25.23 -19.17
C GLU A 139 19.36 25.06 -17.68
N LEU A 140 19.56 23.82 -17.21
CA LEU A 140 19.86 23.55 -15.81
C LEU A 140 21.33 23.88 -15.52
N LYS A 141 21.58 24.62 -14.43
CA LYS A 141 22.94 24.90 -13.95
C LYS A 141 23.23 24.03 -12.73
N ASP A 142 24.50 23.79 -12.44
CA ASP A 142 24.89 23.01 -11.27
C ASP A 142 24.40 23.64 -9.95
N ALA A 143 24.33 24.98 -9.89
CA ALA A 143 23.79 25.73 -8.77
C ALA A 143 22.28 25.49 -8.54
N ASP A 144 21.54 25.05 -9.58
CA ASP A 144 20.12 24.69 -9.48
C ASP A 144 19.93 23.26 -8.97
N ILE A 145 21.00 22.45 -8.87
CA ILE A 145 20.95 21.09 -8.33
C ILE A 145 21.06 21.17 -6.81
N PRO A 146 20.07 20.65 -6.05
CA PRO A 146 20.10 20.74 -4.59
C PRO A 146 21.31 19.99 -4.03
N HIS A 147 21.97 20.60 -3.04
CA HIS A 147 23.02 19.92 -2.28
C HIS A 147 22.42 19.10 -1.13
N ARG A 148 23.27 18.28 -0.47
CA ARG A 148 22.85 17.40 0.63
C ARG A 148 22.07 18.11 1.72
N THR A 149 22.42 19.37 2.03
CA THR A 149 21.77 20.15 3.09
C THR A 149 20.34 20.51 2.69
N THR A 150 20.15 20.91 1.43
CA THR A 150 18.83 21.20 0.86
C THR A 150 17.96 19.94 0.83
N ILE A 151 18.52 18.82 0.37
CA ILE A 151 17.81 17.54 0.36
C ILE A 151 17.42 17.09 1.78
N ARG A 152 18.35 17.16 2.74
CA ARG A 152 18.07 16.83 4.14
C ARG A 152 16.95 17.69 4.70
N LYS A 153 16.96 19.00 4.43
CA LYS A 153 15.90 19.91 4.86
C LYS A 153 14.56 19.49 4.26
N ARG A 154 14.51 19.22 2.95
CA ARG A 154 13.29 18.79 2.28
C ARG A 154 12.75 17.46 2.82
N ILE A 155 13.62 16.49 3.12
CA ILE A 155 13.24 15.22 3.74
C ILE A 155 12.55 15.46 5.09
N LEU A 156 13.10 16.36 5.93
CA LEU A 156 12.49 16.70 7.22
C LEU A 156 11.14 17.39 7.05
N GLU A 157 11.01 18.33 6.12
CA GLU A 157 9.74 18.99 5.80
C GLU A 157 8.67 17.96 5.37
N VAL A 158 9.03 17.04 4.46
CA VAL A 158 8.13 15.95 4.01
C VAL A 158 7.76 15.01 5.17
N TRP A 159 8.71 14.72 6.06
CA TRP A 159 8.46 13.90 7.24
C TRP A 159 7.48 14.58 8.21
N GLU A 160 7.64 15.88 8.47
CA GLU A 160 6.73 16.67 9.31
C GLU A 160 5.32 16.71 8.70
N GLU A 161 5.20 16.99 7.39
CA GLU A 161 3.93 16.95 6.67
C GLU A 161 3.23 15.58 6.80
N HIS A 162 4.00 14.49 6.72
CA HIS A 162 3.47 13.14 6.91
C HIS A 162 3.03 12.85 8.35
N LEU A 163 3.81 13.28 9.36
CA LEU A 163 3.43 13.13 10.76
C LEU A 163 2.14 13.88 11.07
N ASP A 164 2.00 15.12 10.61
CA ASP A 164 0.79 15.93 10.76
C ASP A 164 -0.43 15.27 10.12
N SER A 165 -0.26 14.65 8.95
CA SER A 165 -1.33 13.91 8.28
C SER A 165 -1.75 12.68 9.09
N LEU A 166 -0.76 11.91 9.58
CA LEU A 166 -1.01 10.73 10.39
C LEU A 166 -1.72 11.06 11.70
N GLU A 167 -1.32 12.14 12.38
CA GLU A 167 -1.97 12.61 13.60
C GLU A 167 -3.46 12.89 13.36
N LYS A 168 -3.79 13.60 12.27
CA LYS A 168 -5.18 13.91 11.90
C LYS A 168 -5.98 12.65 11.60
N GLU A 169 -5.41 11.69 10.89
CA GLU A 169 -6.05 10.39 10.61
C GLU A 169 -6.32 9.61 11.91
N MET A 170 -5.34 9.55 12.82
CA MET A 170 -5.50 8.90 14.11
C MET A 170 -6.55 9.59 14.99
N ALA A 171 -6.59 10.92 14.99
CA ALA A 171 -7.58 11.70 15.71
C ALA A 171 -9.00 11.41 15.18
N HIS A 172 -9.20 11.40 13.86
CA HIS A 172 -10.49 11.05 13.26
C HIS A 172 -10.94 9.64 13.64
N LEU A 173 -10.03 8.65 13.63
CA LEU A 173 -10.34 7.30 14.07
C LEU A 173 -10.70 7.24 15.56
N GLY A 174 -9.95 7.94 16.41
CA GLY A 174 -10.23 8.04 17.84
C GLY A 174 -11.60 8.64 18.12
N HIS A 175 -11.95 9.74 17.44
CA HIS A 175 -13.27 10.36 17.53
C HIS A 175 -14.38 9.42 17.05
N ALA A 176 -14.21 8.73 15.92
CA ALA A 176 -15.18 7.76 15.43
C ALA A 176 -15.38 6.59 16.41
N PHE A 177 -14.28 6.09 16.99
CA PHE A 177 -14.32 5.03 17.99
C PHE A 177 -15.08 5.47 19.26
N LEU A 178 -14.75 6.64 19.83
CA LEU A 178 -15.46 7.20 20.98
C LEU A 178 -16.94 7.39 20.70
N HIS A 179 -17.30 7.88 19.52
CA HIS A 179 -18.70 8.05 19.11
C HIS A 179 -19.46 6.70 19.04
N ILE A 180 -18.81 5.62 18.60
CA ILE A 180 -19.41 4.29 18.60
C ILE A 180 -19.61 3.77 20.03
N LEU A 181 -18.60 3.93 20.90
CA LEU A 181 -18.66 3.50 22.29
C LEU A 181 -19.77 4.22 23.07
N ASP A 182 -19.91 5.52 22.83
CA ASP A 182 -20.98 6.36 23.40
C ASP A 182 -22.36 5.88 22.91
N ARG A 183 -22.52 5.68 21.60
CA ARG A 183 -23.76 5.17 20.99
C ARG A 183 -24.15 3.79 21.51
N LEU A 184 -23.18 2.95 21.84
CA LEU A 184 -23.41 1.61 22.40
C LEU A 184 -23.57 1.62 23.93
N SER A 185 -23.49 2.80 24.58
CA SER A 185 -23.55 2.98 26.04
C SER A 185 -22.55 2.09 26.81
N ILE A 186 -21.41 1.81 26.19
CA ILE A 186 -20.30 1.05 26.78
C ILE A 186 -19.11 1.94 27.14
N LEU A 187 -19.19 3.24 26.82
CA LEU A 187 -18.18 4.23 27.20
C LEU A 187 -17.92 4.23 28.72
N GLU A 188 -18.98 4.15 29.53
CA GLU A 188 -18.88 4.07 31.00
C GLU A 188 -18.18 2.79 31.49
N LYS A 189 -18.22 1.71 30.69
CA LYS A 189 -17.57 0.44 31.01
C LYS A 189 -16.10 0.40 30.60
N LEU A 190 -15.67 1.29 29.71
CA LEU A 190 -14.27 1.36 29.26
C LEU A 190 -13.35 1.79 30.41
N GLY A 191 -13.81 2.73 31.25
CA GLY A 191 -13.06 3.18 32.43
C GLY A 191 -12.75 2.03 33.40
N TRP A 192 -13.64 1.05 33.52
CA TRP A 192 -13.43 -0.13 34.37
C TRP A 192 -12.37 -1.09 33.82
N VAL A 193 -12.23 -1.18 32.49
CA VAL A 193 -11.28 -2.08 31.82
C VAL A 193 -9.89 -1.45 31.71
N THR A 194 -9.77 -0.14 31.51
CA THR A 194 -8.44 0.51 31.39
C THR A 194 -7.80 0.84 32.74
N LEU A 195 -8.59 0.86 33.82
CA LEU A 195 -8.11 1.09 35.19
C LEU A 195 -7.81 -0.22 35.95
N ASP A 196 -8.09 -1.40 35.40
CA ASP A 196 -7.82 -2.68 36.09
C ASP A 196 -6.32 -3.04 36.13
N ASN A 197 -5.51 -2.40 35.29
CA ASN A 197 -4.05 -2.52 35.28
C ASN A 197 -3.36 -1.44 36.15
N ALA A 198 -4.10 -0.83 37.09
CA ALA A 198 -3.71 0.32 37.91
C ALA A 198 -2.27 0.29 38.45
N SER A 199 -1.69 -0.88 38.75
CA SER A 199 -0.30 -0.96 39.25
C SER A 199 0.76 -0.43 38.28
N ASN A 200 0.54 -0.48 36.95
CA ASN A 200 1.50 0.04 35.98
C ASN A 200 1.25 1.52 35.60
N ASN A 201 -0.01 1.95 35.54
CA ASN A 201 -0.40 3.31 35.18
C ASN A 201 -0.21 4.31 36.34
N ASP A 202 -0.29 3.87 37.60
CA ASP A 202 -0.01 4.71 38.77
C ASP A 202 1.42 5.27 38.78
N THR A 203 2.37 4.57 38.16
CA THR A 203 3.76 5.04 38.10
C THR A 203 3.93 6.12 37.05
N PHE A 204 3.18 6.07 35.94
CA PHE A 204 3.26 7.07 34.87
C PHE A 204 2.57 8.39 35.25
N MET A 205 1.42 8.32 35.93
CA MET A 205 0.65 9.51 36.35
C MET A 205 1.29 10.29 37.52
N ARG A 206 2.29 9.73 38.21
CA ARG A 206 3.05 10.44 39.26
C ARG A 206 4.10 11.41 38.72
N TRP A 207 4.45 11.33 37.43
CA TRP A 207 5.50 12.14 36.80
C TRP A 207 4.97 13.13 35.75
N LEU A 208 3.64 13.26 35.63
CA LEU A 208 2.95 14.36 34.96
C LEU A 208 2.50 15.40 35.98
#